data_AF-A0A2D9L0B3-F1
#
_entry.id   AF-A0A2D9L0B3-F1
#
_cell.length_a   1.000
_cell.length_b   1.000
_cell.length_c   1.000
_cell.angle_alpha   90.00
_cell.angle_beta   90.00
_cell.angle_gamma   90.00
#
_symmetry.space_group_name_H-M   'P 1'
#
loop_
_entity.id
_entity.type
_entity.pdbx_description
1 polymer ?
#
loop_
_entity_poly.entity_id
_entity_poly.type
_entity_poly.pdbx_seq_one_letter_code
_entity_poly.pdbx_strand_id
1 'polypeptide(L)'
;MDHRMRFMMRILRSFVSILFTAMLATPAIAQTYTVQAGDSLWKIAEKTKAQDVTVHQMIAAIHVNNSALLGADIGNIKPSMELAIPSQPAASNASSKHATQLLSATGSPFSTPTRNTRIDSIQKKISRIENEIEDTIEALTTSQDSFDAMVTP
;
A
#
# COMPACT_ATOMS: atom_id res chain seq x y z
N MET A 1 21.69 67.20 21.25
CA MET A 1 21.38 66.31 22.39
C MET A 1 20.11 66.90 22.99
N ASP A 2 18.88 66.44 22.73
CA ASP A 2 18.33 65.12 22.99
C ASP A 2 17.07 64.88 22.15
N HIS A 3 17.17 64.05 21.13
CA HIS A 3 16.01 63.40 20.47
C HIS A 3 16.14 61.87 20.50
N ARG A 4 17.18 61.35 21.15
CA ARG A 4 17.52 59.93 21.27
C ARG A 4 16.88 59.25 22.48
N MET A 5 15.98 59.94 23.20
CA MET A 5 15.39 59.45 24.45
C MET A 5 13.86 59.58 24.52
N ARG A 6 13.17 59.77 23.38
CA ARG A 6 11.69 59.71 23.31
C ARG A 6 11.17 58.58 22.42
N PHE A 7 11.97 57.54 22.20
CA PHE A 7 11.55 56.32 21.49
C PHE A 7 11.72 55.05 22.35
N MET A 8 11.97 55.20 23.66
CA MET A 8 12.32 54.09 24.55
C MET A 8 11.20 53.63 25.49
N MET A 9 9.98 54.18 25.39
CA MET A 9 8.95 53.78 26.35
C MET A 9 7.55 53.97 25.80
N ARG A 10 7.12 53.08 24.90
CA ARG A 10 5.72 52.82 24.51
C ARG A 10 5.69 51.72 23.45
N ILE A 11 5.67 50.47 23.88
CA ILE A 11 4.79 49.38 23.41
C ILE A 11 4.88 48.31 24.50
N LEU A 12 4.17 48.56 25.59
CA LEU A 12 3.72 47.51 26.51
C LEU A 12 2.22 47.40 26.24
N ARG A 13 1.85 46.55 25.28
CA ARG A 13 0.48 46.05 25.04
C ARG A 13 0.44 45.08 23.86
N SER A 14 0.31 43.80 24.19
CA SER A 14 -0.29 42.75 23.37
C SER A 14 0.49 42.25 22.15
N PHE A 15 1.39 41.28 22.38
CA PHE A 15 1.74 40.25 21.40
C PHE A 15 1.58 38.85 22.05
N VAL A 16 0.35 38.52 22.42
CA VAL A 16 -0.06 37.11 22.50
C VAL A 16 -0.36 36.71 21.07
N SER A 17 0.60 36.13 20.34
CA SER A 17 0.36 35.34 19.12
C SER A 17 1.69 34.83 18.56
N ILE A 18 1.72 33.51 18.31
CA ILE A 18 2.75 32.76 17.55
C ILE A 18 4.00 32.36 18.36
N LEU A 19 3.80 31.49 19.36
CA LEU A 19 4.78 30.44 19.65
C LEU A 19 4.05 29.09 19.79
N PHE A 20 3.19 28.79 18.82
CA PHE A 20 2.56 27.48 18.70
C PHE A 20 3.17 26.80 17.48
N THR A 21 3.80 25.65 17.74
CA THR A 21 4.26 24.67 16.75
C THR A 21 5.57 25.03 16.05
N ALA A 22 6.66 25.03 16.81
CA ALA A 22 7.91 24.45 16.30
C ALA A 22 7.62 22.96 16.06
N MET A 23 7.18 22.70 14.84
CA MET A 23 7.04 21.42 14.19
C MET A 23 8.15 20.48 14.68
N LEU A 24 7.75 19.36 15.31
CA LEU A 24 8.61 18.20 15.50
C LEU A 24 8.96 17.65 14.12
N ALA A 25 9.86 18.33 13.41
CA ALA A 25 10.53 17.79 12.24
C ALA A 25 11.55 16.78 12.78
N THR A 26 11.05 15.58 13.12
CA THR A 26 11.93 14.43 13.30
C THR A 26 12.71 14.26 11.99
N PRO A 27 14.05 14.14 12.03
CA PRO A 27 14.80 13.84 10.83
C PRO A 27 14.26 12.50 10.31
N ALA A 28 13.64 12.55 9.15
CA ALA A 28 13.26 11.38 8.38
C ALA A 28 14.55 10.61 8.06
N ILE A 29 14.91 9.62 8.88
CA ILE A 29 16.05 8.75 8.62
C ILE A 29 15.71 7.99 7.32
N ALA A 30 16.33 8.41 6.22
CA ALA A 30 16.34 7.65 4.98
C ALA A 30 17.07 6.34 5.28
N GLN A 31 16.32 5.25 5.39
CA GLN A 31 16.92 3.93 5.56
C GLN A 31 17.46 3.48 4.21
N THR A 32 18.58 2.78 4.18
CA THR A 32 19.09 2.18 2.94
C THR A 32 18.75 0.70 2.94
N TYR A 33 18.31 0.18 1.80
CA TYR A 33 18.04 -1.24 1.60
C TYR A 33 18.97 -1.80 0.53
N THR A 34 19.75 -2.82 0.90
CA THR A 34 20.54 -3.60 -0.04
C THR A 34 19.67 -4.68 -0.67
N VAL A 35 19.50 -4.61 -1.98
CA VAL A 35 18.69 -5.55 -2.75
C VAL A 35 19.26 -6.96 -2.67
N GLN A 36 18.39 -7.93 -2.37
CA GLN A 36 18.74 -9.33 -2.32
C GLN A 36 18.39 -10.04 -3.64
N ALA A 37 18.99 -11.21 -3.87
CA ALA A 37 18.67 -12.00 -5.06
C ALA A 37 17.19 -12.44 -5.04
N GLY A 38 16.47 -12.17 -6.13
CA GLY A 38 15.04 -12.48 -6.27
C GLY A 38 14.09 -11.43 -5.68
N ASP A 39 14.62 -10.32 -5.16
CA ASP A 39 13.83 -9.15 -4.82
C ASP A 39 13.30 -8.47 -6.08
N SER A 40 12.09 -7.92 -5.97
CA SER A 40 11.51 -6.99 -6.94
C SER A 40 11.20 -5.68 -6.21
N LEU A 41 11.09 -4.57 -6.95
CA LEU A 41 10.75 -3.28 -6.34
C LEU A 41 9.42 -3.36 -5.56
N TRP A 42 8.49 -4.20 -6.02
CA TRP A 42 7.25 -4.50 -5.31
C TRP A 42 7.49 -5.16 -3.95
N LYS A 43 8.24 -6.27 -3.90
CA LYS A 43 8.53 -6.99 -2.65
C LYS A 43 9.26 -6.11 -1.65
N ILE A 44 10.19 -5.30 -2.14
CA ILE A 44 10.93 -4.34 -1.30
C ILE A 44 9.95 -3.32 -0.72
N ALA A 45 9.12 -2.70 -1.57
CA ALA A 45 8.12 -1.73 -1.12
C ALA A 45 7.12 -2.34 -0.12
N GLU A 46 6.69 -3.58 -0.32
CA GLU A 46 5.81 -4.30 0.60
C GLU A 46 6.46 -4.55 1.96
N LYS A 47 7.76 -4.85 1.98
CA LYS A 47 8.56 -5.06 3.20
C LYS A 47 8.89 -3.77 3.94
N THR A 48 9.14 -2.67 3.21
CA THR A 48 9.64 -1.41 3.80
C THR A 48 8.57 -0.35 4.00
N LYS A 49 7.33 -0.56 3.52
CA LYS A 49 6.24 0.39 3.71
C LYS A 49 5.92 0.61 5.20
N ALA A 50 5.55 1.83 5.52
CA ALA A 50 4.89 2.13 6.78
C ALA A 50 3.45 1.60 6.79
N GLN A 51 2.85 1.51 7.99
CA GLN A 51 1.50 0.96 8.17
C GLN A 51 0.45 1.71 7.33
N ASP A 52 0.51 3.05 7.31
CA ASP A 52 -0.45 3.92 6.63
C ASP A 52 -0.07 4.26 5.17
N VAL A 53 0.88 3.52 4.59
CA VAL A 53 1.36 3.74 3.22
C VAL A 53 1.02 2.52 2.36
N THR A 54 0.45 2.77 1.18
CA THR A 54 0.16 1.70 0.21
C THR A 54 1.44 1.24 -0.51
N VAL A 55 1.46 0.00 -0.99
CA VAL A 55 2.61 -0.53 -1.74
C VAL A 55 2.91 0.32 -2.99
N HIS A 56 1.86 0.78 -3.70
CA HIS A 56 2.02 1.64 -4.87
C HIS A 56 2.66 2.99 -4.52
N GLN A 57 2.21 3.63 -3.45
CA GLN A 57 2.85 4.85 -2.96
C GLN A 57 4.32 4.63 -2.61
N MET A 58 4.62 3.53 -1.92
CA MET A 58 6.01 3.20 -1.57
C MET A 58 6.86 2.89 -2.81
N ILE A 59 6.34 2.19 -3.82
CA ILE A 59 7.03 1.96 -5.11
C ILE A 59 7.35 3.29 -5.79
N ALA A 60 6.37 4.19 -5.91
CA ALA A 60 6.58 5.51 -6.52
C ALA A 60 7.63 6.30 -5.74
N ALA A 61 7.58 6.26 -4.41
CA ALA A 61 8.53 6.96 -3.56
C ALA A 61 9.95 6.42 -3.71
N ILE A 62 10.14 5.09 -3.67
CA ILE A 62 11.46 4.47 -3.88
C ILE A 62 11.96 4.79 -5.29
N HIS A 63 11.10 4.73 -6.31
CA HIS A 63 11.47 5.07 -7.68
C HIS A 63 11.97 6.52 -7.80
N VAL A 64 11.23 7.49 -7.26
CA VAL A 64 11.60 8.91 -7.32
C VAL A 64 12.97 9.15 -6.65
N ASN A 65 13.22 8.53 -5.50
CA ASN A 65 14.48 8.68 -4.76
C ASN A 65 15.66 7.94 -5.39
N ASN A 66 15.40 6.95 -6.27
CA ASN A 66 16.42 6.11 -6.88
C ASN A 66 16.35 6.12 -8.41
N SER A 67 15.79 7.18 -9.00
CA SER A 67 15.51 7.26 -10.44
C SER A 67 16.77 7.15 -11.30
N ALA A 68 17.90 7.67 -10.82
CA ALA A 68 19.21 7.55 -11.48
C ALA A 68 19.70 6.10 -11.55
N LEU A 69 19.30 5.26 -10.59
CA LEU A 69 19.74 3.87 -10.51
C LEU A 69 18.75 2.91 -11.17
N LEU A 70 17.44 3.16 -11.00
CA LEU A 70 16.36 2.31 -11.49
C LEU A 70 15.93 2.63 -12.94
N GLY A 71 16.16 3.86 -13.41
CA GLY A 71 15.70 4.28 -14.72
C GLY A 71 14.16 4.21 -14.88
N ALA A 72 13.68 4.04 -16.11
CA ALA A 72 12.24 3.93 -16.39
C ALA A 72 11.67 2.52 -16.15
N ASP A 73 12.51 1.49 -16.26
CA ASP A 73 12.14 0.09 -16.09
C ASP A 73 12.49 -0.37 -14.66
N ILE A 74 11.47 -0.43 -13.81
CA ILE A 74 11.63 -0.85 -12.41
C ILE A 74 11.87 -2.36 -12.24
N GLY A 75 11.83 -3.13 -13.34
CA GLY A 75 12.12 -4.57 -13.36
C GLY A 75 13.61 -4.88 -13.39
N ASN A 76 14.46 -3.94 -13.82
CA ASN A 76 15.91 -4.12 -13.92
C ASN A 76 16.62 -3.88 -12.57
N ILE A 77 16.09 -4.43 -11.49
CA ILE A 77 16.69 -4.37 -10.17
C ILE A 77 17.72 -5.48 -10.03
N LYS A 78 18.90 -5.17 -9.49
CA LYS A 78 20.02 -6.12 -9.36
C LYS A 78 20.36 -6.38 -7.90
N PRO A 79 20.81 -7.60 -7.54
CA PRO A 79 21.35 -7.87 -6.21
C PRO A 79 22.50 -6.91 -5.88
N SER A 80 22.66 -6.61 -4.60
CA SER A 80 23.68 -5.68 -4.06
C SER A 80 23.48 -4.20 -4.43
N MET A 81 22.40 -3.86 -5.12
CA MET A 81 22.01 -2.47 -5.33
C MET A 81 21.56 -1.84 -4.01
N GLU A 82 22.03 -0.64 -3.71
CA GLU A 82 21.58 0.11 -2.54
C GLU A 82 20.48 1.08 -2.94
N LEU A 83 19.31 0.92 -2.33
CA LEU A 83 18.15 1.76 -2.56
C LEU A 83 17.89 2.63 -1.34
N ALA A 84 17.78 3.94 -1.55
CA ALA A 84 17.27 4.86 -0.56
C ALA A 84 15.78 4.59 -0.33
N ILE A 85 15.43 4.17 0.88
CA ILE A 85 14.05 3.96 1.31
C ILE A 85 13.54 5.27 1.92
N PRO A 86 12.53 5.88 1.29
CA PRO A 86 11.97 7.13 1.78
C PRO A 86 11.21 6.90 3.10
N SER A 87 11.16 7.95 3.92
CA SER A 87 10.37 7.93 5.14
C SER A 87 8.86 7.86 4.85
N GLN A 88 8.08 7.50 5.87
CA GLN A 88 6.62 7.47 5.78
C GLN A 88 6.02 8.75 5.13
N PRO A 89 6.32 9.99 5.59
CA PRO A 89 5.68 11.17 5.03
C PRO A 89 6.06 11.40 3.56
N ALA A 90 7.29 11.06 3.16
CA ALA A 90 7.69 11.13 1.77
C ALA A 90 6.93 10.10 0.92
N ALA A 91 6.71 8.89 1.46
CA ALA A 91 5.98 7.84 0.77
C ALA A 91 4.48 8.12 0.70
N SER A 92 3.84 8.66 1.74
CA SER A 92 2.41 9.00 1.72
C SER A 92 2.06 10.07 0.69
N ASN A 93 2.99 10.98 0.41
CA ASN A 93 2.84 12.05 -0.57
C ASN A 93 3.13 11.61 -2.01
N ALA A 94 3.65 10.39 -2.21
CA ALA A 94 3.98 9.89 -3.54
C ALA A 94 2.72 9.52 -4.34
N SER A 95 2.77 9.69 -5.66
CA SER A 95 1.64 9.41 -6.55
C SER A 95 1.49 7.91 -6.81
N SER A 96 0.38 7.32 -6.38
CA SER A 96 0.04 5.93 -6.68
C SER A 96 -0.15 5.68 -8.19
N LYS A 97 -0.64 6.68 -8.94
CA LYS A 97 -0.79 6.61 -10.40
C LYS A 97 0.55 6.46 -11.10
N HIS A 98 1.59 7.13 -10.60
CA HIS A 98 2.95 6.99 -11.13
C HIS A 98 3.45 5.55 -10.99
N ALA A 99 3.23 4.93 -9.82
CA ALA A 99 3.58 3.52 -9.64
C ALA A 99 2.84 2.58 -10.60
N THR A 100 1.55 2.83 -10.86
CA THR A 100 0.80 2.06 -11.87
C THR A 100 1.40 2.20 -13.27
N GLN A 101 1.86 3.39 -13.64
CA GLN A 101 2.53 3.62 -14.93
C GLN A 101 3.85 2.86 -15.03
N LEU A 102 4.67 2.90 -13.97
CA LEU A 102 5.93 2.16 -13.91
C LEU A 102 5.73 0.65 -13.99
N LEU A 103 4.73 0.12 -13.28
CA LEU A 103 4.38 -1.30 -13.25
C LEU A 103 3.79 -1.79 -14.57
N SER A 104 3.05 -0.94 -15.30
CA SER A 104 2.56 -1.30 -16.65
C SER A 104 3.66 -1.27 -17.70
N ALA A 105 4.63 -0.34 -17.57
CA ALA A 105 5.75 -0.22 -18.49
C ALA A 105 6.79 -1.35 -18.31
N THR A 106 6.95 -1.81 -17.06
CA THR A 106 7.75 -2.97 -16.72
C THR A 106 6.90 -4.20 -16.99
N GLY A 107 7.13 -4.93 -18.08
CA GLY A 107 6.34 -6.13 -18.47
C GLY A 107 6.43 -7.32 -17.50
N SER A 108 6.62 -7.08 -16.20
CA SER A 108 6.71 -8.09 -15.16
C SER A 108 5.37 -8.81 -14.99
N PRO A 109 5.36 -10.15 -15.07
CA PRO A 109 4.14 -10.97 -15.00
C PRO A 109 3.51 -10.98 -13.60
N PHE A 110 4.09 -10.30 -12.61
CA PHE A 110 3.49 -10.17 -11.29
C PHE A 110 2.48 -9.01 -11.24
N SER A 111 1.52 -9.06 -12.15
CA SER A 111 0.17 -8.75 -11.70
C SER A 111 -0.12 -9.75 -10.59
N THR A 112 -0.60 -9.28 -9.44
CA THR A 112 -1.55 -10.08 -8.64
C THR A 112 -2.33 -10.98 -9.60
N PRO A 113 -2.52 -12.30 -9.38
CA PRO A 113 -3.42 -13.06 -10.23
C PRO A 113 -4.67 -12.20 -10.28
N THR A 114 -4.92 -11.63 -11.48
CA THR A 114 -5.66 -10.38 -11.67
C THR A 114 -6.87 -10.47 -10.77
N ARG A 115 -7.25 -9.42 -10.04
CA ARG A 115 -8.41 -9.46 -9.14
C ARG A 115 -9.56 -10.30 -9.76
N ASN A 116 -9.75 -10.17 -11.07
CA ASN A 116 -10.51 -11.02 -11.98
C ASN A 116 -10.24 -12.53 -11.86
N THR A 117 -9.06 -13.08 -12.15
CA THR A 117 -8.74 -14.52 -11.95
C THR A 117 -8.96 -15.03 -10.52
N ARG A 118 -8.74 -14.19 -9.49
CA ARG A 118 -9.09 -14.52 -8.09
C ARG A 118 -10.61 -14.57 -7.92
N ILE A 119 -11.32 -13.59 -8.47
CA ILE A 119 -12.78 -13.55 -8.52
C ILE A 119 -13.29 -14.80 -9.26
N ASP A 120 -12.77 -15.15 -10.42
CA ASP A 120 -13.17 -16.32 -11.21
C ASP A 120 -12.94 -17.63 -10.44
N SER A 121 -11.80 -17.74 -9.75
CA SER A 121 -11.49 -18.90 -8.90
C SER A 121 -12.42 -19.01 -7.69
N ILE A 122 -12.85 -17.87 -7.13
CA ILE A 122 -13.81 -17.81 -6.02
C ILE A 122 -15.22 -18.15 -6.53
N GLN A 123 -15.64 -17.58 -7.65
CA GLN A 123 -16.93 -17.87 -8.29
C GLN A 123 -17.07 -19.35 -8.63
N LYS A 124 -16.02 -19.96 -9.21
CA LYS A 124 -16.00 -21.40 -9.49
C LYS A 124 -16.16 -22.26 -8.24
N LYS A 125 -15.58 -21.84 -7.11
CA LYS A 125 -15.76 -22.53 -5.82
C LYS A 125 -17.18 -22.38 -5.29
N ILE A 126 -17.78 -21.19 -5.41
CA ILE A 126 -19.17 -20.94 -5.00
C ILE A 126 -20.12 -21.85 -5.79
N SER A 127 -20.01 -21.89 -7.12
CA SER A 127 -20.88 -22.76 -7.95
C SER A 127 -20.72 -24.25 -7.64
N ARG A 128 -19.51 -24.70 -7.29
CA ARG A 128 -19.30 -26.07 -6.84
C ARG A 128 -20.03 -26.34 -5.52
N ILE A 129 -19.94 -25.42 -4.55
CA ILE A 129 -20.61 -25.56 -3.25
C ILE A 129 -22.13 -25.55 -3.44
N GLU A 130 -22.67 -24.68 -4.31
CA GLU A 130 -24.09 -24.62 -4.61
C GLU A 130 -24.61 -25.95 -5.15
N ASN A 131 -23.89 -26.58 -6.09
CA ASN A 131 -24.25 -27.90 -6.60
C ASN A 131 -24.17 -28.99 -5.52
N GLU A 132 -23.10 -28.99 -4.70
CA GLU A 132 -22.95 -29.97 -3.61
C GLU A 132 -24.10 -29.85 -2.56
N ILE A 133 -24.60 -28.64 -2.32
CA ILE A 133 -25.76 -28.40 -1.46
C ILE A 133 -27.03 -28.97 -2.10
N GLU A 134 -27.27 -28.70 -3.38
CA GLU A 134 -28.46 -29.18 -4.10
C GLU A 134 -28.52 -30.71 -4.11
N ASP A 135 -27.41 -31.37 -4.48
CA ASP A 135 -27.30 -32.84 -4.48
C ASP A 135 -27.59 -33.43 -3.09
N THR A 136 -27.14 -32.75 -2.03
CA THR A 136 -27.39 -33.18 -0.65
C THR A 136 -28.86 -33.03 -0.28
N ILE A 137 -29.52 -31.95 -0.71
CA ILE A 137 -30.95 -31.75 -0.49
C ILE A 137 -31.75 -32.84 -1.21
N GLU A 138 -31.46 -33.14 -2.48
CA GLU A 138 -32.14 -34.20 -3.23
C GLU A 138 -31.98 -35.58 -2.57
N ALA A 139 -30.79 -35.89 -2.05
CA ALA A 139 -30.56 -37.14 -1.34
C ALA A 139 -31.39 -37.22 -0.04
N LEU A 140 -31.52 -36.10 0.68
CA LEU A 140 -32.32 -36.02 1.91
C LEU A 140 -33.82 -36.10 1.63
N THR A 141 -34.33 -35.45 0.58
CA THR A 141 -35.75 -35.53 0.19
C THR A 141 -36.11 -36.94 -0.26
N THR A 142 -35.26 -37.58 -1.05
CA THR A 142 -35.44 -38.97 -1.48
C THR A 142 -35.47 -39.92 -0.29
N SER A 143 -34.59 -39.70 0.69
CA SER A 143 -34.55 -40.48 1.93
C SER A 143 -35.82 -40.27 2.77
N GLN A 144 -36.33 -39.04 2.83
CA GLN A 144 -37.58 -38.71 3.54
C GLN A 144 -38.80 -39.32 2.86
N ASP A 145 -38.95 -39.20 1.54
CA ASP A 145 -40.05 -39.79 0.78
C ASP A 145 -40.07 -41.33 0.91
N SER A 146 -38.88 -41.95 0.90
CA SER A 146 -38.74 -43.39 1.12
C SER A 146 -39.17 -43.80 2.53
N PHE A 147 -38.86 -42.97 3.53
CA PHE A 147 -39.29 -43.19 4.91
C PHE A 147 -40.80 -43.02 5.06
N ASP A 148 -41.38 -41.96 4.49
CA ASP A 148 -42.82 -41.70 4.55
C ASP A 148 -43.61 -42.81 3.86
N ALA A 149 -43.16 -43.30 2.70
CA ALA A 149 -43.76 -44.44 2.00
C ALA A 149 -43.71 -45.75 2.78
N MET A 150 -42.73 -45.92 3.69
CA MET A 150 -42.62 -47.11 4.55
C MET A 150 -43.53 -47.02 5.79
N VAL A 151 -43.88 -45.82 6.23
CA VAL A 151 -44.67 -45.58 7.46
C VAL A 151 -46.16 -45.39 7.17
N THR A 152 -46.55 -45.12 5.91
CA THR A 152 -47.96 -45.14 5.48
C THR A 152 -48.48 -46.58 5.34
N PRO A 153 -49.50 -47.00 6.13
CA PRO A 153 -50.05 -48.36 6.10
C PRO A 153 -50.95 -48.65 4.88
#